data_AF-A0A967J875-F1
#
_entry.id   AF-A0A967J875-F1
#
_cell.length_a   1.000
_cell.length_b   1.000
_cell.length_c   1.000
_cell.angle_alpha   90.00
_cell.angle_beta   90.00
_cell.angle_gamma   90.00
#
_symmetry.space_group_name_H-M   'P 1'
#
loop_
_entity.id
_entity.type
_entity.pdbx_description
1 polymer ?
#
loop_
_entity_poly.entity_id
_entity_poly.type
_entity_poly.pdbx_seq_one_letter_code
_entity_poly.pdbx_strand_id
1 'polypeptide(L)'
;MLGGAAERHLGMALDDVAHLELYSCFPAAVRVQQAELGIDRARVPSVTGGMAFAGGPFNNFVYQATVEVVDRVRAEPGSRGAVTAVSGLLTKPGLAVWGAEPPARGLLLADLAEEAASATATVPLDEDPDGEGTVATYTVTYDGETPARVVAVVDLDSGSRAVAVLDEPAAAESATVEELIGARVAVKGRALRLS
;
A
#
# COMPACT_ATOMS: atom_id res chain seq x y z
N MET A 1 -3.74 -4.94 -13.12
CA MET A 1 -3.99 -3.89 -14.14
C MET A 1 -2.72 -3.14 -14.52
N LEU A 2 -2.01 -2.52 -13.57
CA LEU A 2 -0.73 -1.83 -13.83
C LEU A 2 0.40 -2.78 -14.29
N GLY A 3 0.70 -3.81 -13.48
CA GLY A 3 1.77 -4.78 -13.78
C GLY A 3 1.56 -5.45 -15.14
N GLY A 4 0.39 -6.05 -15.35
CA GLY A 4 0.07 -6.68 -16.64
C GLY A 4 0.11 -5.72 -17.86
N ALA A 5 -0.20 -4.43 -17.70
CA ALA A 5 -0.05 -3.47 -18.80
C ALA A 5 1.43 -3.24 -19.15
N ALA A 6 2.27 -3.08 -18.13
CA ALA A 6 3.72 -2.94 -18.30
C ALA A 6 4.35 -4.20 -18.91
N GLU A 7 4.07 -5.39 -18.35
CA GLU A 7 4.64 -6.65 -18.82
C GLU A 7 4.26 -6.98 -20.26
N ARG A 8 2.99 -6.73 -20.66
CA ARG A 8 2.56 -6.89 -22.06
C ARG A 8 3.31 -5.96 -23.01
N HIS A 9 3.63 -4.74 -22.58
CA HIS A 9 4.34 -3.77 -23.39
C HIS A 9 5.84 -4.08 -23.47
N LEU A 10 6.45 -4.44 -22.35
CA LEU A 10 7.87 -4.78 -22.25
C LEU A 10 8.19 -6.14 -22.88
N GLY A 11 7.24 -7.09 -22.84
CA GLY A 11 7.47 -8.48 -23.22
C GLY A 11 8.33 -9.25 -22.22
N MET A 12 8.38 -8.82 -20.96
CA MET A 12 9.11 -9.46 -19.86
C MET A 12 8.34 -9.29 -18.54
N ALA A 13 8.63 -10.12 -17.54
CA ALA A 13 8.06 -9.95 -16.21
C ALA A 13 8.69 -8.73 -15.51
N LEU A 14 7.92 -8.05 -14.66
CA LEU A 14 8.48 -6.97 -13.83
C LEU A 14 9.49 -7.50 -12.80
N ASP A 15 9.38 -8.78 -12.43
CA ASP A 15 10.34 -9.42 -11.53
C ASP A 15 11.73 -9.62 -12.16
N ASP A 16 11.81 -9.61 -13.50
CA ASP A 16 13.08 -9.76 -14.24
C ASP A 16 13.79 -8.41 -14.47
N VAL A 17 13.18 -7.28 -14.12
CA VAL A 17 13.78 -5.95 -14.29
C VAL A 17 15.03 -5.82 -13.42
N ALA A 18 16.19 -5.46 -13.98
CA ALA A 18 17.46 -5.47 -13.23
C ALA A 18 17.50 -4.51 -12.02
N HIS A 19 16.95 -3.29 -12.17
CA HIS A 19 16.95 -2.27 -11.12
C HIS A 19 15.53 -1.96 -10.68
N LEU A 20 15.20 -2.18 -9.42
CA LEU A 20 13.84 -2.00 -8.90
C LEU A 20 13.84 -1.06 -7.72
N GLU A 21 12.97 -0.06 -7.76
CA GLU A 21 12.55 0.72 -6.61
C GLU A 21 11.04 0.61 -6.41
N LEU A 22 10.65 -0.02 -5.31
CA LEU A 22 9.28 0.04 -4.81
C LEU A 22 9.09 1.19 -3.82
N TYR A 23 8.05 1.99 -4.02
CA TYR A 23 7.63 3.02 -3.06
C TYR A 23 7.44 2.41 -1.67
N SER A 24 7.99 3.05 -0.63
CA SER A 24 8.31 2.38 0.64
C SER A 24 8.04 3.22 1.89
N CYS A 25 6.97 4.03 1.91
CA CYS A 25 6.61 4.84 3.08
C CYS A 25 6.36 4.00 4.35
N PHE A 26 5.81 2.80 4.19
CA PHE A 26 5.62 1.80 5.22
C PHE A 26 5.83 0.40 4.62
N PRO A 27 6.16 -0.62 5.45
CA PRO A 27 6.35 -2.00 4.97
C PRO A 27 5.15 -2.55 4.19
N ALA A 28 3.92 -2.19 4.60
CA ALA A 28 2.69 -2.61 3.92
C ALA A 28 2.67 -2.17 2.44
N ALA A 29 3.14 -0.96 2.12
CA ALA A 29 3.20 -0.47 0.75
C ALA A 29 4.08 -1.37 -0.13
N VAL A 30 5.25 -1.77 0.37
CA VAL A 30 6.17 -2.67 -0.34
C VAL A 30 5.51 -4.03 -0.56
N ARG A 31 4.88 -4.60 0.48
CA ARG A 31 4.26 -5.93 0.40
C ARG A 31 3.08 -6.00 -0.57
N VAL A 32 2.21 -4.99 -0.54
CA VAL A 32 1.09 -4.89 -1.48
C VAL A 32 1.61 -4.80 -2.91
N GLN A 33 2.60 -3.96 -3.18
CA GLN A 33 3.17 -3.83 -4.53
C GLN A 33 3.87 -5.10 -5.00
N GLN A 34 4.61 -5.80 -4.13
CA GLN A 34 5.22 -7.09 -4.48
C GLN A 34 4.15 -8.10 -4.92
N ALA A 35 3.07 -8.22 -4.16
CA ALA A 35 1.96 -9.12 -4.51
C ALA A 35 1.28 -8.73 -5.83
N GLU A 36 0.94 -7.45 -6.01
CA GLU A 36 0.18 -6.96 -7.16
C GLU A 36 0.99 -6.87 -8.47
N LEU A 37 2.31 -6.74 -8.37
CA LEU A 37 3.22 -6.65 -9.52
C LEU A 37 3.98 -7.95 -9.79
N GLY A 38 3.71 -9.01 -9.01
CA GLY A 38 4.36 -10.31 -9.19
C GLY A 38 5.85 -10.33 -8.86
N ILE A 39 6.32 -9.43 -7.98
CA ILE A 39 7.72 -9.37 -7.54
C ILE A 39 7.94 -10.38 -6.42
N ASP A 40 9.02 -11.18 -6.50
CA ASP A 40 9.35 -12.13 -5.44
C ASP A 40 9.51 -11.41 -4.09
N ARG A 41 8.87 -11.94 -3.05
CA ARG A 41 8.94 -11.42 -1.68
C ARG A 41 10.34 -11.50 -1.07
N ALA A 42 11.19 -12.40 -1.56
CA ALA A 42 12.57 -12.55 -1.13
C ALA A 42 13.54 -11.60 -1.84
N ARG A 43 13.12 -11.03 -2.99
CA ARG A 43 13.93 -10.10 -3.77
C ARG A 43 14.09 -8.76 -3.05
N VAL A 44 15.27 -8.16 -3.20
CA VAL A 44 15.53 -6.79 -2.72
C VAL A 44 14.67 -5.80 -3.53
N PRO A 45 13.73 -5.08 -2.90
CA PRO A 45 12.74 -4.27 -3.62
C PRO A 45 13.17 -2.82 -3.86
N SER A 46 14.43 -2.49 -3.62
CA SER A 46 14.91 -1.10 -3.60
C SER A 46 16.38 -1.02 -4.00
N VAL A 47 16.72 0.00 -4.80
CA VAL A 47 18.12 0.35 -5.11
C VAL A 47 18.63 1.48 -4.21
N THR A 48 17.73 2.27 -3.63
CA THR A 48 18.08 3.39 -2.74
C THR A 48 18.16 2.98 -1.26
N GLY A 49 17.61 1.82 -0.90
CA GLY A 49 17.38 1.40 0.48
C GLY A 49 16.00 1.77 1.01
N GLY A 50 15.17 2.49 0.24
CA GLY A 50 13.79 2.82 0.57
C GLY A 50 13.66 4.07 1.46
N MET A 51 12.44 4.58 1.58
CA MET A 51 12.15 5.89 2.20
C MET A 51 12.67 6.02 3.64
N ALA A 52 12.63 4.94 4.40
CA ALA A 52 13.07 4.93 5.80
C ALA A 52 14.58 5.25 5.95
N PHE A 53 15.39 4.94 4.94
CA PHE A 53 16.85 5.06 5.02
C PHE A 53 17.42 6.08 4.03
N ALA A 54 16.88 6.14 2.81
CA ALA A 54 17.29 7.11 1.79
C ALA A 54 16.81 8.54 2.08
N GLY A 55 15.78 8.69 2.93
CA GLY A 55 15.11 9.96 3.15
C GLY A 55 14.27 10.40 1.94
N GLY A 56 13.88 11.67 1.90
CA GLY A 56 13.00 12.20 0.85
C GLY A 56 11.55 12.33 1.32
N PRO A 57 11.19 13.43 2.00
CA PRO A 57 9.83 13.61 2.50
C PRO A 57 8.81 13.67 1.37
N PHE A 58 7.66 13.03 1.60
CA PHE A 58 6.51 13.01 0.69
C PHE A 58 6.89 12.55 -0.72
N ASN A 59 6.66 13.42 -1.71
CA ASN A 59 6.82 13.12 -3.13
C ASN A 59 8.29 13.19 -3.57
N ASN A 60 9.19 13.77 -2.77
CA ASN A 60 10.58 13.95 -3.17
C ASN A 60 11.34 12.63 -3.33
N PHE A 61 10.98 11.60 -2.55
CA PHE A 61 11.62 10.30 -2.62
C PHE A 61 11.59 9.69 -4.03
N VAL A 62 10.42 9.70 -4.69
CA VAL A 62 10.25 9.08 -6.00
C VAL A 62 11.14 9.74 -7.06
N TYR A 63 11.34 11.06 -6.98
CA TYR A 63 12.26 11.76 -7.87
C TYR A 63 13.71 11.32 -7.65
N GLN A 64 14.15 11.24 -6.40
CA GLN A 64 15.51 10.80 -6.06
C GLN A 64 15.76 9.35 -6.50
N ALA A 65 14.80 8.47 -6.25
CA ALA A 65 14.88 7.09 -6.71
C ALA A 65 14.87 6.96 -8.24
N THR A 66 14.13 7.84 -8.93
CA THR A 66 14.16 7.88 -10.41
C THR A 66 15.54 8.25 -10.92
N VAL A 67 16.22 9.23 -10.29
CA VAL A 67 17.60 9.58 -10.65
C VAL A 67 18.52 8.37 -10.49
N GLU A 68 18.48 7.70 -9.33
CA GLU A 68 19.31 6.52 -9.06
C GLU A 68 19.05 5.38 -10.06
N VAL A 69 17.79 5.08 -10.35
CA VAL A 69 17.43 4.04 -11.33
C VAL A 69 17.91 4.41 -12.74
N VAL A 70 17.73 5.66 -13.16
CA VAL A 70 18.19 6.13 -14.48
C VAL A 70 19.71 6.06 -14.59
N ASP A 71 20.46 6.42 -13.55
CA ASP A 71 21.92 6.36 -13.55
C ASP A 71 22.42 4.91 -13.65
N ARG A 72 21.79 3.96 -12.96
CA ARG A 72 22.09 2.53 -13.10
C ARG A 72 21.79 1.98 -14.49
N VAL A 73 20.61 2.30 -15.03
CA VAL A 73 20.23 1.89 -16.39
C VAL A 73 21.20 2.43 -17.44
N ARG A 74 21.74 3.65 -17.25
CA ARG A 74 22.78 4.21 -18.14
C ARG A 74 24.13 3.52 -17.99
N ALA A 75 24.49 3.11 -16.78
CA ALA A 75 25.74 2.38 -16.52
C ALA A 75 25.71 0.94 -17.08
N GLU A 76 24.52 0.35 -17.19
CA GLU A 76 24.30 -1.01 -17.72
C GLU A 76 23.34 -0.99 -18.93
N PRO A 77 23.78 -0.56 -20.13
CA PRO A 77 22.96 -0.62 -21.34
C PRO A 77 22.44 -2.04 -21.60
N GLY A 78 21.18 -2.14 -22.02
CA GLY A 78 20.43 -3.39 -22.18
C GLY A 78 19.63 -3.77 -20.93
N SER A 79 19.93 -3.21 -19.77
CA SER A 79 19.12 -3.39 -18.56
C SER A 79 17.81 -2.59 -18.60
N ARG A 80 16.93 -2.89 -17.64
CA ARG A 80 15.71 -2.13 -17.38
C ARG A 80 15.68 -1.73 -15.92
N GLY A 81 15.08 -0.56 -15.67
CA GLY A 81 14.86 -0.05 -14.34
C GLY A 81 13.38 0.24 -14.10
N ALA A 82 12.83 -0.08 -12.95
CA ALA A 82 11.44 0.20 -12.60
C ALA A 82 11.38 1.01 -11.31
N VAL A 83 10.53 2.05 -11.31
CA VAL A 83 10.24 2.87 -10.12
C VAL A 83 8.73 2.89 -9.96
N THR A 84 8.25 2.52 -8.77
CA THR A 84 6.85 2.72 -8.42
C THR A 84 6.65 3.96 -7.58
N ALA A 85 5.45 4.50 -7.64
CA ALA A 85 4.99 5.61 -6.83
C ALA A 85 3.64 5.28 -6.22
N VAL A 86 3.40 5.77 -5.03
CA VAL A 86 2.09 5.65 -4.38
C VAL A 86 1.75 6.97 -3.68
N SER A 87 0.48 7.37 -3.73
CA SER A 87 -0.03 8.53 -3.00
C SER A 87 -1.17 8.17 -2.06
N GLY A 88 -1.23 8.85 -0.92
CA GLY A 88 -2.29 8.70 0.09
C GLY A 88 -2.29 7.33 0.76
N LEU A 89 -3.48 6.79 1.02
CA LEU A 89 -3.70 5.46 1.60
C LEU A 89 -3.63 4.36 0.52
N LEU A 90 -2.55 4.35 -0.26
CA LEU A 90 -2.34 3.44 -1.39
C LEU A 90 -3.36 3.58 -2.54
N THR A 91 -4.05 4.71 -2.66
CA THR A 91 -5.18 4.87 -3.60
C THR A 91 -4.77 5.25 -5.03
N LYS A 92 -3.52 5.66 -5.23
CA LYS A 92 -3.01 6.11 -6.54
C LYS A 92 -1.64 5.48 -6.81
N PRO A 93 -1.61 4.22 -7.29
CA PRO A 93 -0.37 3.57 -7.70
C PRO A 93 0.10 4.10 -9.06
N GLY A 94 1.42 4.22 -9.23
CA GLY A 94 2.09 4.55 -10.49
C GLY A 94 3.31 3.66 -10.71
N LEU A 95 3.67 3.46 -11.97
CA LEU A 95 4.84 2.68 -12.38
C LEU A 95 5.50 3.36 -13.59
N ALA A 96 6.80 3.61 -13.49
CA ALA A 96 7.63 4.01 -14.59
C ALA A 96 8.71 2.96 -14.83
N VAL A 97 8.91 2.58 -16.09
CA VAL A 97 9.99 1.67 -16.51
C VAL A 97 10.92 2.40 -17.46
N TRP A 98 12.20 2.32 -17.19
CA TRP A 98 13.29 3.05 -17.83
C TRP A 98 14.22 2.08 -18.57
N GLY A 99 14.75 2.54 -19.69
CA GLY A 99 15.75 1.85 -20.50
C GLY A 99 16.72 2.85 -21.12
N ALA A 100 17.94 2.42 -21.45
CA ALA A 100 18.93 3.26 -22.13
C ALA A 100 18.71 3.28 -23.66
N GLU A 101 18.07 2.25 -24.20
CA GLU A 101 17.76 2.12 -25.62
C GLU A 101 16.37 2.67 -25.96
N PRO A 102 16.19 3.25 -27.17
CA PRO A 102 14.86 3.56 -27.68
C PRO A 102 13.94 2.34 -27.67
N PRO A 103 12.68 2.45 -27.20
CA PRO A 103 11.77 1.32 -27.14
C PRO A 103 11.34 0.89 -28.53
N ALA A 104 11.45 -0.40 -28.84
CA ALA A 104 11.05 -0.97 -30.13
C ALA A 104 9.55 -0.80 -30.43
N ARG A 105 8.71 -0.73 -29.39
CA ARG A 105 7.24 -0.57 -29.49
C ARG A 105 6.77 0.87 -29.23
N GLY A 106 7.68 1.85 -29.23
CA GLY A 106 7.39 3.22 -28.83
C GLY A 106 7.13 3.37 -27.33
N LEU A 107 6.80 4.58 -26.89
CA LEU A 107 6.50 4.88 -25.49
C LEU A 107 5.08 4.43 -25.13
N LEU A 108 4.92 3.72 -24.01
CA LEU A 108 3.61 3.51 -23.37
C LEU A 108 3.35 4.59 -22.32
N LEU A 109 2.32 5.40 -22.56
CA LEU A 109 1.68 6.24 -21.55
C LEU A 109 0.25 5.74 -21.39
N ALA A 110 -0.10 5.27 -20.20
CA ALA A 110 -1.41 4.74 -19.89
C ALA A 110 -1.92 5.32 -18.57
N ASP A 111 -3.16 5.79 -18.58
CA ASP A 111 -3.94 6.03 -17.38
C ASP A 111 -4.93 4.85 -17.27
N LEU A 112 -4.90 4.15 -16.13
CA LEU A 112 -5.71 2.97 -15.88
C LEU A 112 -6.71 3.20 -14.73
N ALA A 113 -6.95 4.47 -14.37
CA ALA A 113 -7.76 4.82 -13.21
C ALA A 113 -9.23 4.36 -13.34
N GLU A 114 -9.83 4.45 -14.53
CA GLU A 114 -11.23 4.07 -14.77
C GLU A 114 -11.40 2.55 -14.74
N GLU A 115 -10.51 1.80 -15.39
CA GLU A 115 -10.47 0.35 -15.32
C GLU A 115 -10.22 -0.12 -13.88
N ALA A 116 -9.33 0.57 -13.16
CA ALA A 116 -9.07 0.28 -11.76
C ALA A 116 -10.30 0.49 -10.88
N ALA A 117 -10.98 1.63 -11.05
CA ALA A 117 -12.19 1.95 -10.29
C ALA A 117 -13.32 0.94 -10.58
N SER A 118 -13.55 0.60 -11.85
CA SER A 118 -14.61 -0.33 -12.25
C SER A 118 -14.38 -1.77 -11.80
N ALA A 119 -13.11 -2.20 -11.69
CA ALA A 119 -12.76 -3.53 -11.23
C ALA A 119 -12.60 -3.66 -9.70
N THR A 120 -12.66 -2.55 -8.97
CA THR A 120 -12.48 -2.55 -7.50
C THR A 120 -13.83 -2.63 -6.80
N ALA A 121 -14.05 -3.72 -6.06
CA ALA A 121 -15.23 -3.85 -5.21
C ALA A 121 -15.21 -2.80 -4.08
N THR A 122 -16.36 -2.20 -3.79
CA THR A 122 -16.52 -1.23 -2.72
C THR A 122 -17.47 -1.77 -1.64
N VAL A 123 -17.24 -1.36 -0.40
CA VAL A 123 -18.11 -1.67 0.74
C VAL A 123 -18.68 -0.34 1.25
N PRO A 124 -20.01 -0.20 1.41
CA PRO A 124 -20.60 1.02 1.95
C PRO A 124 -20.07 1.32 3.34
N LEU A 125 -19.77 2.60 3.61
CA LEU A 125 -19.47 3.09 4.96
C LEU A 125 -20.79 3.51 5.62
N ASP A 126 -21.05 3.01 6.82
CA ASP A 126 -22.09 3.50 7.70
C ASP A 126 -21.51 4.60 8.60
N GLU A 127 -22.04 5.82 8.48
CA GLU A 127 -21.57 6.99 9.22
C GLU A 127 -22.21 7.10 10.62
N ASP A 128 -23.32 6.41 10.87
CA ASP A 128 -24.01 6.37 12.17
C ASP A 128 -24.47 4.93 12.51
N PRO A 129 -23.52 3.98 12.62
CA PRO A 129 -23.85 2.58 12.85
C PRO A 129 -24.44 2.34 14.24
N ASP A 130 -25.42 1.46 14.34
CA ASP A 130 -25.94 0.94 15.62
C ASP A 130 -26.21 -0.56 15.45
N GLY A 131 -25.26 -1.40 15.86
CA GLY A 131 -25.37 -2.83 15.66
C GLY A 131 -24.10 -3.61 15.97
N GLU A 132 -24.17 -4.91 15.73
CA GLU A 132 -23.06 -5.84 15.94
C GLU A 132 -22.26 -6.04 14.64
N GLY A 133 -20.99 -6.38 14.79
CA GLY A 133 -20.10 -6.68 13.69
C GLY A 133 -18.83 -7.40 14.12
N THR A 134 -17.95 -7.59 13.16
CA THR A 134 -16.66 -8.26 13.32
C THR A 134 -15.52 -7.31 12.99
N VAL A 135 -14.49 -7.25 13.83
CA VAL A 135 -13.31 -6.42 13.56
C VAL A 135 -12.58 -6.96 12.33
N ALA A 136 -12.50 -6.13 11.28
CA ALA A 136 -11.80 -6.45 10.04
C ALA A 136 -10.30 -6.12 10.14
N THR A 137 -9.98 -5.00 10.78
CA THR A 137 -8.62 -4.57 11.09
C THR A 137 -8.65 -3.51 12.18
N TYR A 138 -7.53 -3.31 12.88
CA TYR A 138 -7.41 -2.25 13.88
C TYR A 138 -5.98 -1.73 13.96
N THR A 139 -5.83 -0.59 14.63
CA THR A 139 -4.54 -0.07 15.08
C THR A 139 -4.68 0.52 16.48
N VAL A 140 -3.58 0.55 17.22
CA VAL A 140 -3.47 1.21 18.52
C VAL A 140 -2.76 2.54 18.31
N THR A 141 -3.37 3.64 18.75
CA THR A 141 -2.69 4.94 18.78
C THR A 141 -1.99 5.14 20.11
N TYR A 142 -0.92 5.91 20.12
CA TYR A 142 -0.08 6.16 21.29
C TYR A 142 -0.05 7.65 21.65
N ASP A 143 0.02 7.95 22.94
CA ASP A 143 0.44 9.25 23.49
C ASP A 143 1.85 9.11 24.06
N GLY A 144 2.84 9.65 23.33
CA GLY A 144 4.24 9.29 23.53
C GLY A 144 4.44 7.78 23.33
N GLU A 145 4.87 7.09 24.38
CA GLU A 145 5.06 5.64 24.40
C GLU A 145 3.89 4.87 25.03
N THR A 146 2.82 5.57 25.44
CA THR A 146 1.69 4.96 26.15
C THR A 146 0.55 4.62 25.17
N PRO A 147 0.08 3.36 25.09
CA PRO A 147 -1.13 3.01 24.36
C PRO A 147 -2.33 3.85 24.83
N ALA A 148 -3.02 4.52 23.91
CA ALA A 148 -4.06 5.48 24.25
C ALA A 148 -5.48 4.98 23.90
N ARG A 149 -5.66 4.45 22.69
CA ARG A 149 -6.97 4.00 22.18
C ARG A 149 -6.81 3.05 21.00
N VAL A 150 -7.84 2.26 20.75
CA VAL A 150 -7.96 1.40 19.56
C VAL A 150 -8.83 2.09 18.52
N VAL A 151 -8.38 2.10 17.26
CA VAL A 151 -9.19 2.49 16.11
C VAL A 151 -9.39 1.25 15.24
N ALA A 152 -10.64 0.85 15.03
CA ALA A 152 -11.00 -0.37 14.30
C ALA A 152 -11.87 -0.08 13.09
N VAL A 153 -11.68 -0.87 12.05
CA VAL A 153 -12.65 -1.04 10.96
C VAL A 153 -13.46 -2.29 11.27
N VAL A 154 -14.78 -2.16 11.28
CA VAL A 154 -15.72 -3.24 11.62
C VAL A 154 -16.56 -3.57 10.40
N ASP A 155 -16.59 -4.84 10.01
CA ASP A 155 -17.57 -5.39 9.06
C ASP A 155 -18.87 -5.65 9.85
N LEU A 156 -19.89 -4.83 9.63
CA LEU A 156 -21.18 -4.94 10.32
C LEU A 156 -22.00 -6.09 9.75
N ASP A 157 -22.86 -6.69 10.57
CA ASP A 157 -23.74 -7.78 10.13
C ASP A 157 -24.75 -7.34 9.06
N SER A 158 -24.98 -6.02 8.93
CA SER A 158 -25.75 -5.40 7.85
C SER A 158 -25.06 -5.45 6.48
N GLY A 159 -23.77 -5.76 6.44
CA GLY A 159 -22.94 -5.78 5.22
C GLY A 159 -22.24 -4.46 4.89
N SER A 160 -22.43 -3.41 5.69
CA SER A 160 -21.65 -2.16 5.62
C SER A 160 -20.40 -2.23 6.52
N ARG A 161 -19.51 -1.25 6.38
CA ARG A 161 -18.36 -1.03 7.27
C ARG A 161 -18.57 0.17 8.17
N ALA A 162 -17.98 0.13 9.35
CA ALA A 162 -17.86 1.27 10.24
C ALA A 162 -16.42 1.49 10.68
N VAL A 163 -16.10 2.74 11.04
CA VAL A 163 -14.85 3.08 11.76
C VAL A 163 -15.23 3.45 13.18
N ALA A 164 -14.76 2.65 14.13
CA ALA A 164 -15.10 2.80 15.55
C ALA A 164 -13.84 2.93 16.40
N VAL A 165 -14.01 3.52 17.59
CA VAL A 165 -12.95 3.81 18.54
C VAL A 165 -13.31 3.20 19.88
N LEU A 166 -12.36 2.48 20.46
CA LEU A 166 -12.39 2.08 21.87
C LEU A 166 -11.41 2.98 22.63
N ASP A 167 -11.98 3.97 23.32
CA ASP A 167 -11.24 5.03 24.02
C ASP A 167 -10.98 4.65 25.47
N GLU A 168 -10.36 3.47 25.65
CA GLU A 168 -10.04 2.89 26.95
C GLU A 168 -8.55 2.50 26.98
N PRO A 169 -7.70 3.18 27.76
CA PRO A 169 -6.26 2.89 27.79
C PRO A 169 -5.91 1.45 28.13
N ALA A 170 -6.66 0.82 29.04
CA ALA A 170 -6.47 -0.58 29.39
C ALA A 170 -6.76 -1.52 28.20
N ALA A 171 -7.80 -1.22 27.41
CA ALA A 171 -8.09 -1.99 26.21
C ALA A 171 -7.07 -1.73 25.09
N ALA A 172 -6.56 -0.50 24.98
CA ALA A 172 -5.48 -0.16 24.07
C ALA A 172 -4.20 -0.92 24.41
N GLU A 173 -3.85 -1.04 25.69
CA GLU A 173 -2.74 -1.86 26.18
C GLU A 173 -2.94 -3.34 25.84
N SER A 174 -4.12 -3.91 26.13
CA SER A 174 -4.47 -5.30 25.78
C SER A 174 -4.31 -5.56 24.28
N ALA A 175 -4.79 -4.64 23.45
CA ALA A 175 -4.75 -4.75 21.99
C ALA A 175 -3.33 -4.70 21.39
N THR A 176 -2.31 -4.34 22.18
CA THR A 176 -0.89 -4.44 21.75
C THR A 176 -0.34 -5.86 21.83
N VAL A 177 -0.96 -6.73 22.61
CA VAL A 177 -0.51 -8.11 22.86
C VAL A 177 -1.55 -9.17 22.49
N GLU A 178 -2.82 -8.78 22.39
CA GLU A 178 -3.94 -9.63 21.98
C GLU A 178 -4.45 -9.25 20.59
N GLU A 179 -4.86 -10.26 19.82
CA GLU A 179 -5.42 -10.10 18.47
C GLU A 179 -6.92 -9.79 18.55
N LEU A 180 -7.33 -8.66 17.94
CA LEU A 180 -8.74 -8.27 17.86
C LEU A 180 -9.38 -8.59 16.51
N ILE A 181 -8.62 -8.86 15.45
CA ILE A 181 -9.16 -9.23 14.13
C ILE A 181 -10.01 -10.49 14.29
N GLY A 182 -11.25 -10.41 13.80
CA GLY A 182 -12.24 -11.48 13.93
C GLY A 182 -13.05 -11.44 15.23
N ALA A 183 -12.74 -10.54 16.18
CA ALA A 183 -13.52 -10.38 17.41
C ALA A 183 -14.91 -9.80 17.11
N ARG A 184 -15.91 -10.26 17.88
CA ARG A 184 -17.27 -9.73 17.84
C ARG A 184 -17.38 -8.48 18.69
N VAL A 185 -18.02 -7.45 18.14
CA VAL A 185 -18.11 -6.13 18.75
C VAL A 185 -19.48 -5.50 18.47
N ALA A 186 -19.93 -4.70 19.42
CA ALA A 186 -21.03 -3.75 19.23
C ALA A 186 -20.46 -2.37 18.86
N VAL A 187 -21.05 -1.74 17.84
CA VAL A 187 -20.73 -0.39 17.40
C VAL A 187 -21.95 0.49 17.56
N LYS A 188 -21.78 1.68 18.18
CA LYS A 188 -22.81 2.71 18.25
C LYS A 188 -22.21 4.08 17.95
N GLY A 189 -22.61 4.69 16.84
CA GLY A 189 -21.94 5.85 16.26
C GLY A 189 -20.45 5.54 16.06
N ARG A 190 -19.58 6.24 16.79
CA ARG A 190 -18.12 5.99 16.76
C ARG A 190 -17.61 5.13 17.91
N ALA A 191 -18.46 4.75 18.87
CA ALA A 191 -18.03 3.97 20.02
C ALA A 191 -18.01 2.47 19.67
N LEU A 192 -16.93 1.80 20.06
CA LEU A 192 -16.77 0.35 19.98
C LEU A 192 -16.89 -0.26 21.38
N ARG A 193 -17.53 -1.43 21.48
CA ARG A 193 -17.52 -2.27 22.69
C ARG A 193 -17.25 -3.70 22.29
N LEU A 194 -16.37 -4.37 23.02
CA LEU A 194 -16.17 -5.81 22.88
C LEU A 194 -17.43 -6.52 23.41
N SER A 195 -17.97 -7.46 22.64
CA SER A 195 -19.18 -8.22 23.00
C SER A 195 -18.86 -9.40 23.93
#